data_AF-A0A292RWH5-F1
#
_entry.id   AF-A0A292RWH5-F1
#
_cell.length_a   1.000
_cell.length_b   1.000
_cell.length_c   1.000
_cell.angle_alpha   90.00
_cell.angle_beta   90.00
_cell.angle_gamma   90.00
#
_symmetry.space_group_name_H-M   'P 1'
#
loop_
_entity.id
_entity.type
_entity.pdbx_description
1 polymer ?
#
loop_
_entity_poly.entity_id
_entity_poly.type
_entity_poly.pdbx_seq_one_letter_code
_entity_poly.pdbx_strand_id
1 'polypeptide(L)' 'MADLVEKLKEIGFNTYEAKVYIALLKKYPATGYEVSKLANIPQSRTYDTLKVLEEKKVVV' A
#
# COMPACT_ATOMS: atom_id res chain seq x y z
N MET A 1 1.94 -2.10 14.86
CA MET A 1 1.69 -2.23 13.40
C MET A 1 0.20 -2.08 13.08
N ALA A 2 -0.71 -2.45 14.01
CA ALA A 2 -2.12 -2.06 13.95
C ALA A 2 -2.29 -0.53 13.93
N ASP A 3 -1.50 0.18 14.75
CA ASP A 3 -1.57 1.64 14.91
C ASP A 3 -1.34 2.42 13.62
N LEU A 4 -0.45 1.95 12.75
CA LEU A 4 -0.11 2.68 11.53
C LEU A 4 -1.19 2.52 10.46
N VAL A 5 -1.80 1.33 10.37
CA VAL A 5 -2.92 1.09 9.48
C VAL A 5 -4.14 1.90 9.94
N GLU A 6 -4.36 2.00 11.25
CA GLU A 6 -5.43 2.82 11.81
C GLU A 6 -5.21 4.31 11.58
N LYS A 7 -4.00 4.83 11.84
CA LYS A 7 -3.64 6.22 11.51
C LYS A 7 -3.82 6.56 10.02
N LEU A 8 -3.44 5.63 9.14
CA LEU A 8 -3.65 5.79 7.70
C LEU A 8 -5.15 5.79 7.35
N LYS A 9 -5.97 5.01 8.07
CA LYS A 9 -7.43 5.05 7.90
C LYS A 9 -8.05 6.38 8.33
N GLU A 10 -7.55 6.98 9.41
CA GLU A 10 -8.03 8.29 9.88
C GLU A 10 -7.80 9.41 8.85
N ILE A 11 -6.73 9.32 8.05
CA ILE A 11 -6.46 10.25 6.95
C ILE A 11 -7.14 9.86 5.62
N GLY A 12 -7.99 8.83 5.61
CA GLY A 12 -8.80 8.44 4.46
C GLY A 12 -8.28 7.28 3.61
N PHE A 13 -7.31 6.50 4.10
CA PHE A 13 -6.85 5.28 3.42
C PHE A 13 -7.72 4.10 3.82
N ASN A 14 -7.92 3.16 2.90
CA ASN A 14 -8.51 1.87 3.24
C ASN A 14 -7.44 0.89 3.75
N THR A 15 -7.87 -0.26 4.28
CA THR A 15 -6.96 -1.28 4.83
C THR A 15 -5.92 -1.78 3.81
N TYR A 16 -6.27 -1.88 2.53
CA TYR A 16 -5.35 -2.33 1.47
C TYR A 16 -4.36 -1.22 1.12
N GLU A 17 -4.83 0.00 0.89
CA GLU A 17 -4.00 1.19 0.64
C GLU A 17 -2.98 1.37 1.76
N ALA A 18 -3.41 1.29 3.02
CA ALA A 18 -2.52 1.38 4.16
C ALA A 18 -1.45 0.29 4.17
N LYS A 19 -1.82 -0.97 3.92
CA LYS A 19 -0.88 -2.10 3.88
C LYS A 19 0.11 -1.99 2.72
N VAL A 20 -0.36 -1.63 1.53
CA VAL A 20 0.46 -1.45 0.32
C VAL A 20 1.43 -0.29 0.50
N TYR A 21 0.95 0.84 1.02
CA TYR A 21 1.77 2.01 1.31
C TYR A 21 2.85 1.71 2.35
N ILE A 22 2.50 1.00 3.43
CA ILE A 22 3.48 0.55 4.44
C ILE A 22 4.50 -0.41 3.85
N ALA A 23 4.09 -1.33 2.97
CA ALA A 23 4.99 -2.26 2.31
C ALA A 23 6.01 -1.54 1.41
N LEU A 24 5.56 -0.53 0.66
CA LEU A 24 6.43 0.37 -0.11
C LEU A 24 7.39 1.17 0.79
N LEU A 25 6.90 1.74 1.89
CA LEU A 25 7.76 2.45 2.84
C LEU A 25 8.84 1.55 3.46
N LYS A 26 8.53 0.26 3.66
CA LYS A 26 9.51 -0.72 4.17
C LYS A 26 10.53 -1.15 3.12
N LYS A 27 10.19 -1.08 1.84
CA LYS A 27 11.07 -1.48 0.74
C LYS A 27 10.84 -0.60 -0.48
N TYR A 28 11.79 0.30 -0.72
CA TYR A 28 11.85 1.12 -1.93
C TYR A 28 13.30 1.18 -2.42
N PRO A 29 13.59 0.84 -3.70
CA PRO A 29 12.65 0.44 -4.74
C PRO A 29 12.12 -1.00 -4.54
N ALA A 30 10.84 -1.22 -4.84
CA ALA A 30 10.22 -2.54 -4.84
C ALA A 30 9.26 -2.68 -6.03
N THR A 31 9.22 -3.87 -6.60
CA THR A 31 8.26 -4.22 -7.66
C THR A 31 6.88 -4.51 -7.08
N GLY A 32 5.82 -4.40 -7.90
CA GLY A 32 4.46 -4.73 -7.46
C GLY A 32 4.31 -6.16 -6.90
N TYR A 33 5.15 -7.10 -7.35
CA TYR A 33 5.25 -8.44 -6.78
C TYR A 33 5.79 -8.44 -5.34
N GLU A 34 6.88 -7.71 -5.10
CA GLU A 34 7.48 -7.62 -3.77
C GLU A 34 6.56 -6.90 -2.78
N VAL A 35 5.90 -5.84 -3.23
CA VAL A 35 4.90 -5.10 -2.43
C VAL A 35 3.72 -6.02 -2.08
N SER A 36 3.23 -6.79 -3.05
CA SER A 36 2.15 -7.78 -2.83
C SER A 36 2.54 -8.81 -1.76
N LYS A 37 3.78 -9.34 -1.84
CA LYS A 37 4.33 -10.29 -0.88
C LYS A 37 4.51 -9.68 0.52
N LEU A 38 5.00 -8.44 0.60
CA LEU A 38 5.21 -7.71 1.86
C LEU A 38 3.90 -7.28 2.53
N ALA A 39 2.92 -6.86 1.74
CA ALA A 39 1.61 -6.44 2.21
C ALA A 39 0.68 -7.63 2.51
N ASN A 40 1.06 -8.83 2.06
CA ASN A 40 0.27 -10.06 2.11
C ASN A 40 -1.11 -9.89 1.45
N ILE A 41 -1.10 -9.32 0.24
CA ILE A 41 -2.28 -9.03 -0.58
C ILE A 41 -2.04 -9.64 -1.97
N PRO A 42 -3.06 -10.20 -2.65
CA PRO A 42 -2.91 -10.69 -4.02
C PRO A 42 -2.31 -9.64 -4.97
N GLN A 43 -1.50 -10.06 -5.93
CA GLN A 43 -0.86 -9.13 -6.87
C GLN A 43 -1.87 -8.26 -7.62
N SER A 44 -2.96 -8.84 -8.11
CA SER A 44 -4.01 -8.10 -8.82
C SER A 44 -4.53 -6.92 -7.99
N ARG A 45 -4.95 -7.21 -6.75
CA ARG A 45 -5.37 -6.19 -5.76
C ARG A 45 -4.28 -5.18 -5.44
N THR A 46 -3.01 -5.60 -5.44
CA THR A 46 -1.88 -4.72 -5.16
C THR A 46 -1.70 -3.71 -6.30
N TYR A 47 -1.78 -4.15 -7.56
CA TYR A 47 -1.73 -3.24 -8.71
C TYR A 47 -2.93 -2.30 -8.76
N ASP A 48 -4.15 -2.77 -8.46
CA ASP A 48 -5.32 -1.90 -8.35
C ASP A 48 -5.09 -0.82 -7.28
N THR A 49 -4.58 -1.22 -6.11
CA THR A 49 -4.33 -0.31 -4.99
C THR A 49 -3.20 0.67 -5.30
N LEU A 50 -2.13 0.21 -5.96
CA LEU A 50 -1.02 1.05 -6.41
C LEU A 50 -1.50 2.12 -7.39
N LYS A 51 -2.35 1.72 -8.35
CA LYS A 51 -2.94 2.65 -9.31
C LYS A 51 -3.78 3.73 -8.63
N VAL A 52 -4.61 3.34 -7.65
CA VAL A 52 -5.39 4.31 -6.86
C VAL A 52 -4.48 5.24 -6.06
N LEU A 53 -3.40 4.72 -5.46
CA LEU A 53 -2.43 5.53 -4.72
C LEU A 53 -1.65 6.50 -5.64
N GLU A 54 -1.35 6.08 -6.87
CA GLU A 54 -0.73 6.90 -7.91
C GLU A 54 -1.68 8.00 -8.39
N GLU A 55 -2.96 7.66 -8.64
CA GLU A 55 -4.01 8.64 -8.99
C GLU A 55 -4.22 9.67 -7.87
N LYS A 56 -4.10 9.25 -6.61
CA LYS A 56 -4.12 10.13 -5.43
C LYS A 56 -2.81 10.92 -5.23
N LYS A 57 -1.80 10.73 -6.09
CA LYS A 57 -0.45 11.33 -5.99
C LYS A 57 0.27 11.05 -4.67
N VAL A 58 -0.02 9.92 -4.06
CA VAL A 58 0.60 9.49 -2.79
C VAL A 58 1.92 8.73 -3.05
N VAL A 59 2.01 8.05 -4.19
CA VAL A 59 3.20 7.28 -4.62
C VAL A 59 3.55 7.67 -6.06
N VAL A 60 4.84 7.55 -6.42
CA VAL A 60 5.42 7.88 -7.74
C VAL A 60 6.38 6.79 -8.20
#